data_AF-A0A1C6ABT2-F1
#
_entry.id   AF-A0A1C6ABT2-F1
#
_cell.length_a   1.000
_cell.length_b   1.000
_cell.length_c   1.000
_cell.angle_alpha   90.00
_cell.angle_beta   90.00
_cell.angle_gamma   90.00
#
_symmetry.space_group_name_H-M   'P 1'
#
loop_
_entity.id
_entity.type
_entity.pdbx_description
1 polymer ?
#
loop_
_entity_poly.entity_id
_entity_poly.type
_entity_poly.pdbx_seq_one_letter_code
_entity_poly.pdbx_strand_id
1 'polypeptide(L)'
;MAEVMTVYRPKYKIEGDFIEYNAVVNKFRQITAQKLEICLLAYSRKIQRIKNPKAYWISTLYNIPLTSGIVLQNMINSDIYESGG
;
A
#
# COMPACT_ATOMS: atom_id res chain seq x y z
N MET A 1 20.41 -12.06 -11.11
CA MET A 1 20.37 -11.23 -9.90
C MET A 1 20.37 -9.78 -10.36
N ALA A 2 19.31 -9.02 -10.11
CA ALA A 2 19.29 -7.61 -10.49
C ALA A 2 20.13 -6.81 -9.49
N GLU A 3 21.08 -6.00 -9.96
CA GLU A 3 21.78 -5.04 -9.11
C GLU A 3 20.78 -4.00 -8.62
N VAL A 4 20.44 -4.06 -7.33
CA VAL A 4 19.65 -3.04 -6.68
C VAL A 4 20.60 -1.88 -6.36
N MET A 5 20.66 -0.87 -7.24
CA MET A 5 21.34 0.38 -6.91
C MET A 5 20.59 1.09 -5.77
N THR A 6 21.23 1.18 -4.61
CA THR A 6 20.74 1.97 -3.48
C THR A 6 21.30 3.39 -3.57
N VAL A 7 20.60 4.26 -4.31
CA VAL A 7 20.91 5.70 -4.30
C VAL A 7 20.33 6.30 -3.02
N TYR A 8 21.17 6.86 -2.16
CA TYR A 8 20.71 7.61 -1.00
C TYR A 8 19.83 8.79 -1.45
N ARG A 9 18.61 8.86 -0.92
CA ARG A 9 17.69 9.98 -1.15
C ARG A 9 17.26 10.54 0.21
N PRO A 10 17.56 11.83 0.49
CA PRO A 10 17.18 12.43 1.76
C PRO A 10 15.66 12.60 1.89
N LYS A 11 14.96 12.79 0.75
CA LYS A 11 13.51 12.94 0.68
C LYS A 11 12.92 12.16 -0.47
N TYR A 12 11.67 11.73 -0.32
CA TYR A 12 10.89 11.02 -1.33
C TYR A 12 9.65 11.83 -1.67
N LYS A 13 9.29 11.88 -2.97
CA LYS A 13 8.00 12.43 -3.39
C LYS A 13 6.94 11.34 -3.33
N ILE A 14 5.99 11.47 -2.41
CA ILE A 14 4.90 10.52 -2.19
C ILE A 14 3.60 11.31 -2.16
N GLU A 15 2.61 10.94 -2.97
CA GLU A 15 1.30 11.62 -3.06
C GLU A 15 1.36 13.13 -3.36
N GLY A 16 2.48 13.62 -3.88
CA GLY A 16 2.71 15.04 -4.17
C GLY A 16 3.63 15.73 -3.17
N ASP A 17 3.74 15.19 -1.97
CA ASP A 17 4.51 15.75 -0.86
C ASP A 17 5.93 15.20 -0.79
N PHE A 18 6.86 16.01 -0.26
CA PHE A 18 8.22 15.59 0.04
C PHE A 18 8.33 15.09 1.48
N ILE A 19 8.65 13.81 1.63
CA ILE A 19 8.71 13.11 2.93
C ILE A 19 10.16 12.74 3.24
N GLU A 20 10.59 13.05 4.46
CA GLU A 20 11.95 12.75 4.94
C GLU A 20 12.22 11.24 4.96
N TYR A 21 13.45 10.85 4.63
CA TYR A 21 13.91 9.46 4.61
C TYR A 21 13.53 8.69 5.88
N ASN A 22 13.80 9.27 7.06
CA ASN A 22 13.51 8.62 8.34
C ASN A 22 12.01 8.34 8.54
N ALA A 23 11.14 9.25 8.09
CA ALA A 23 9.69 9.06 8.17
C ALA A 23 9.24 7.90 7.28
N VAL A 24 9.78 7.81 6.06
CA VAL A 24 9.51 6.69 5.12
C VAL A 24 9.99 5.37 5.71
N VAL A 25 11.22 5.31 6.23
CA VAL A 25 11.76 4.10 6.87
C VAL A 25 10.92 3.66 8.05
N ASN A 26 10.50 4.58 8.91
CA ASN A 26 9.66 4.27 10.08
C ASN A 26 8.30 3.69 9.66
N LYS A 27 7.72 4.16 8.55
CA LYS A 27 6.49 3.56 8.00
C LYS A 27 6.75 2.17 7.44
N PHE A 28 7.83 1.98 6.69
CA PHE A 28 8.14 0.69 6.07
C PHE A 28 8.43 -0.41 7.11
N ARG A 29 9.00 -0.05 8.27
CA ARG A 29 9.18 -0.98 9.40
C ARG A 29 7.86 -1.51 9.99
N GLN A 30 6.73 -0.87 9.72
CA GLN A 30 5.41 -1.31 10.19
C GLN A 30 4.71 -2.27 9.22
N ILE A 31 5.31 -2.54 8.06
CA ILE A 31 4.81 -3.49 7.07
C ILE A 31 4.98 -4.90 7.63
N THR A 32 3.88 -5.65 7.65
CA THR A 32 3.88 -7.09 7.97
C THR A 32 3.45 -7.88 6.73
N ALA A 33 3.80 -9.16 6.66
CA ALA A 33 3.39 -10.03 5.55
C ALA A 33 1.86 -10.00 5.33
N GLN A 34 1.08 -10.10 6.40
CA GLN A 34 -0.38 -10.02 6.36
C GLN A 34 -0.90 -8.72 5.74
N LYS A 35 -0.34 -7.56 6.11
CA LYS A 35 -0.75 -6.25 5.55
C LYS A 35 -0.44 -6.18 4.06
N LEU A 36 0.68 -6.77 3.64
CA LEU A 36 1.09 -6.84 2.25
C LEU A 36 0.14 -7.73 1.43
N GLU A 37 -0.21 -8.91 1.94
CA GLU A 37 -1.18 -9.82 1.31
C GLU A 37 -2.54 -9.16 1.08
N ILE A 38 -3.05 -8.43 2.08
CA ILE A 38 -4.31 -7.68 1.95
C ILE A 38 -4.22 -6.63 0.83
N CYS A 39 -3.11 -5.89 0.75
CA CYS A 39 -2.91 -4.90 -0.30
C CYS A 39 -2.78 -5.54 -1.69
N LEU A 40 -2.13 -6.72 -1.79
CA LEU A 40 -2.02 -7.49 -3.03
C LEU A 40 -3.39 -8.00 -3.50
N LEU A 41 -4.23 -8.48 -2.58
CA LEU A 41 -5.61 -8.87 -2.88
C LEU A 41 -6.45 -7.69 -3.39
N ALA A 42 -6.33 -6.52 -2.75
CA ALA A 42 -7.01 -5.31 -3.21
C ALA A 42 -6.53 -4.88 -4.60
N TYR A 43 -5.22 -4.98 -4.85
CA TYR A 43 -4.62 -4.65 -6.14
C TYR A 43 -5.11 -5.59 -7.24
N SER A 44 -5.11 -6.90 -7.03
CA SER A 44 -5.53 -7.88 -8.04
C SER A 44 -6.99 -7.68 -8.47
N ARG A 45 -7.87 -7.33 -7.53
CA ARG A 45 -9.29 -7.03 -7.78
C ARG A 45 -9.52 -5.74 -8.59
N LYS A 46 -8.59 -4.78 -8.55
CA LYS A 46 -8.77 -3.44 -9.14
C LYS A 46 -7.74 -3.10 -10.21
N ILE A 47 -6.88 -4.04 -10.61
CA ILE A 47 -5.73 -3.78 -11.48
C ILE A 47 -6.12 -3.07 -12.79
N GLN A 48 -7.25 -3.43 -13.38
CA GLN A 48 -7.75 -2.83 -14.62
C GLN A 48 -8.11 -1.33 -14.48
N ARG A 49 -8.36 -0.85 -13.25
CA ARG A 49 -8.70 0.55 -12.95
C ARG A 49 -7.47 1.39 -12.58
N ILE A 50 -6.31 0.77 -12.38
CA ILE A 50 -5.08 1.44 -11.94
C ILE A 50 -4.27 1.86 -13.16
N LYS A 51 -4.32 3.16 -13.48
CA LYS A 51 -3.62 3.74 -14.65
C LYS A 51 -2.09 3.85 -14.45
N ASN A 52 -1.64 3.96 -13.21
CA ASN A 52 -0.21 4.06 -12.88
C ASN A 52 0.13 3.13 -11.70
N PRO A 53 0.50 1.87 -11.98
CA PRO A 53 0.81 0.87 -10.95
C PRO A 53 1.95 1.31 -10.02
N LYS A 54 2.97 2.00 -10.55
CA LYS A 54 4.12 2.44 -9.77
C LYS A 54 3.72 3.50 -8.73
N ALA A 55 2.97 4.52 -9.14
CA ALA A 55 2.50 5.55 -8.22
C ALA A 55 1.55 4.95 -7.17
N TYR A 56 0.64 4.07 -7.59
CA TYR A 56 -0.24 3.34 -6.68
C TYR A 56 0.55 2.59 -5.60
N TRP A 57 1.54 1.78 -5.98
CA TRP A 57 2.30 0.99 -5.02
C TRP A 57 3.16 1.85 -4.08
N ILE A 58 3.74 2.95 -4.57
CA ILE A 58 4.49 3.88 -3.70
C ILE A 58 3.56 4.46 -2.62
N SER A 59 2.37 4.92 -3.00
CA SER A 59 1.35 5.42 -2.08
C SER A 59 0.87 4.34 -1.11
N THR A 60 0.48 3.16 -1.63
CA THR A 60 -0.05 2.04 -0.83
C THR A 60 0.97 1.53 0.18
N LEU A 61 2.25 1.38 -0.19
CA LEU A 61 3.27 0.87 0.72
C LEU A 61 3.62 1.89 1.81
N TYR A 62 3.65 3.18 1.47
CA TYR A 62 3.84 4.24 2.46
C TYR A 62 2.68 4.29 3.47
N ASN A 63 1.45 4.10 2.98
CA ASN A 63 0.22 4.11 3.76
C ASN A 63 -0.28 2.71 4.15
N ILE A 64 0.60 1.69 4.19
CA ILE A 64 0.14 0.29 4.27
C ILE A 64 -0.76 0.00 5.47
N PRO A 65 -0.47 0.48 6.70
CA PRO A 65 -1.26 0.10 7.87
C PRO A 65 -2.71 0.60 7.75
N LEU A 66 -2.87 1.82 7.23
CA LEU A 66 -4.17 2.42 6.97
C LEU A 66 -4.88 1.71 5.81
N THR A 67 -4.16 1.48 4.71
CA THR A 67 -4.72 0.86 3.50
C THR A 67 -5.22 -0.55 3.77
N SER A 68 -4.43 -1.38 4.46
CA SER A 68 -4.83 -2.74 4.82
C SER A 68 -6.05 -2.76 5.75
N GLY A 69 -6.12 -1.83 6.71
CA GLY A 69 -7.25 -1.72 7.63
C GLY A 69 -8.55 -1.36 6.92
N ILE A 70 -8.50 -0.36 6.02
CA ILE A 70 -9.67 0.03 5.21
C ILE A 70 -10.12 -1.11 4.29
N VAL A 71 -9.18 -1.84 3.66
CA VAL A 71 -9.52 -2.98 2.80
C VAL A 71 -10.23 -4.07 3.62
N LEU A 72 -9.68 -4.46 4.77
CA LEU A 72 -10.31 -5.45 5.65
C LEU A 72 -11.71 -5.01 6.09
N GLN A 73 -11.86 -3.76 6.54
CA GLN A 73 -13.15 -3.25 6.97
C GLN A 73 -14.19 -3.29 5.85
N ASN A 74 -13.80 -2.92 4.64
CA ASN A 74 -14.68 -2.98 3.48
C ASN A 74 -15.07 -4.42 3.11
N MET A 75 -14.14 -5.38 3.24
CA MET A 75 -14.43 -6.79 3.03
C MET A 75 -15.42 -7.33 4.07
N ILE A 76 -15.19 -7.05 5.35
CA ILE A 76 -16.11 -7.43 6.45
C ILE A 76 -17.50 -6.84 6.22
N ASN A 77 -17.57 -5.56 5.86
CA ASN A 77 -18.85 -4.92 5.57
C ASN A 77 -19.55 -5.61 4.39
N SER A 78 -18.83 -5.88 3.29
CA SER A 78 -19.40 -6.59 2.13
C SER A 78 -19.97 -7.95 2.51
N ASP A 79 -19.23 -8.75 3.29
CA ASP A 79 -19.66 -10.08 3.73
C ASP A 79 -20.88 -10.02 4.66
N ILE A 80 -20.94 -9.02 5.56
CA ILE A 80 -22.08 -8.82 6.47
C ILE A 80 -23.34 -8.43 5.69
N TYR A 81 -23.21 -7.54 4.70
CA TYR A 81 -24.37 -7.04 3.95
C TYR A 81 -24.85 -8.02 2.86
N GLU A 82 -24.01 -8.92 2.35
CA GLU A 82 -24.43 -9.98 1.41
C GLU A 82 -25.14 -11.17 2.10
N SER A 83 -24.91 -11.40 3.40
CA SER A 83 -25.53 -12.50 4.17
C SER A 83 -26.99 -12.23 4.61
N GLY A 84 -27.57 -11.10 4.21
CA GLY A 84 -28.92 -10.66 4.61
C GLY A 84 -30.03 -10.88 3.57
N GLY A 85 -29.79 -11.69 2.53
CA GLY A 85 -30.74 -11.97 1.44
C GLY A 85 -31.54 -13.25 1.62
#